data_AF-A0A1V8NS09-F1
#
_entry.id   AF-A0A1V8NS09-F1
#
_cell.length_a   1.000
_cell.length_b   1.000
_cell.length_c   1.000
_cell.angle_alpha   90.00
_cell.angle_beta   90.00
_cell.angle_gamma   90.00
#
_symmetry.space_group_name_H-M   'P 1'
#
loop_
_entity.id
_entity.type
_entity.pdbx_description
1 polymer ?
#
loop_
_entity_poly.entity_id
_entity_poly.type
_entity_poly.pdbx_seq_one_letter_code
_entity_poly.pdbx_strand_id
1 'polypeptide(L)'
;YKRRHLEYQLEYAQAYNNIHRMAGLQRALRHIDEYCTDGRLPKQKDRKVANKQRKVTTRQYELEQARISGKSEKIADRQAKLAEAREELAQARAELNH
;
A
#
# COMPACT_ATOMS: atom_id res chain seq x y z
N TYR A 1 7.18 1.80 -16.33
CA TYR A 1 7.72 3.11 -15.93
C TYR A 1 6.92 3.79 -14.81
N LYS A 2 5.61 4.04 -14.97
CA LYS A 2 4.79 4.74 -13.94
C LYS A 2 4.71 4.02 -12.58
N ARG A 3 4.59 2.69 -12.55
CA ARG A 3 4.52 1.90 -11.30
C ARG A 3 5.80 2.03 -10.45
N ARG A 4 6.95 1.72 -11.06
CA ARG A 4 8.25 1.68 -10.39
C ARG A 4 8.64 3.03 -9.79
N HIS A 5 8.23 4.12 -10.43
CA HIS A 5 8.42 5.48 -9.90
C HIS A 5 7.53 5.77 -8.68
N LEU A 6 6.25 5.37 -8.69
CA LEU A 6 5.37 5.52 -7.53
C LEU A 6 5.80 4.63 -6.35
N GLU A 7 6.38 3.46 -6.64
CA GLU A 7 7.00 2.58 -5.64
C GLU A 7 8.15 3.29 -4.94
N TYR A 8 9.08 3.89 -5.70
CA TYR A 8 10.18 4.67 -5.15
C TYR A 8 9.70 5.87 -4.33
N GLN A 9 8.68 6.59 -4.82
CA GLN A 9 8.09 7.70 -4.07
C GLN A 9 7.38 7.23 -2.80
N LEU A 10 6.83 6.01 -2.77
CA LEU A 10 6.17 5.44 -1.59
C LEU A 10 7.20 5.07 -0.53
N GLU A 11 8.31 4.47 -0.95
CA GLU A 11 9.46 4.15 -0.11
C GLU A 11 10.07 5.41 0.50
N TYR A 12 10.20 6.48 -0.30
CA TYR A 12 10.60 7.79 0.19
C TYR A 12 9.57 8.36 1.18
N ALA A 13 8.28 8.33 0.85
CA ALA A 13 7.24 8.83 1.76
C ALA A 13 7.16 8.01 3.07
N GLN A 14 7.58 6.74 3.06
CA GLN A 14 7.72 5.88 4.23
C GLN A 14 8.88 6.33 5.12
N ALA A 15 10.05 6.58 4.55
CA ALA A 15 11.23 7.04 5.30
C ALA A 15 10.97 8.32 6.11
N TYR A 16 10.08 9.19 5.61
CA TYR A 16 9.70 10.45 6.26
C TYR A 16 8.35 10.40 6.98
N ASN A 17 7.79 9.20 7.19
CA ASN A 17 6.52 8.94 7.88
C ASN A 17 5.33 9.81 7.37
N ASN A 18 5.32 10.12 6.07
CA ASN A 18 4.42 11.09 5.47
C ASN A 18 3.10 10.43 5.02
N ILE A 19 2.24 10.15 6.00
CA ILE A 19 1.04 9.33 5.84
C ILE A 19 0.12 9.80 4.70
N HIS A 20 -0.04 11.11 4.50
CA HIS A 20 -0.91 11.67 3.46
C HIS A 20 -0.34 11.41 2.05
N ARG A 21 0.97 11.62 1.87
CA ARG A 21 1.65 11.34 0.61
C ARG A 21 1.63 9.85 0.29
N MET A 22 1.84 9.00 1.30
CA MET A 22 1.70 7.56 1.17
C MET A 22 0.29 7.15 0.74
N ALA A 23 -0.74 7.84 1.24
CA ALA A 23 -2.12 7.55 0.86
C ALA A 23 -2.43 7.85 -0.61
N GLY A 24 -1.97 8.99 -1.11
CA GLY A 24 -2.08 9.35 -2.53
C GLY A 24 -1.33 8.37 -3.44
N LEU A 25 -0.10 8.01 -3.07
CA LEU A 25 0.74 7.09 -3.84
C LEU A 25 0.15 5.67 -3.89
N GLN A 26 -0.49 5.21 -2.81
CA GLN A 26 -1.18 3.92 -2.80
C GLN A 26 -2.44 3.91 -3.66
N ARG A 27 -3.16 5.03 -3.71
CA ARG A 27 -4.30 5.21 -4.62
C ARG A 27 -3.83 5.16 -6.08
N ALA A 28 -2.74 5.85 -6.40
CA ALA A 28 -2.14 5.84 -7.73
C ALA A 28 -1.63 4.45 -8.14
N LEU A 29 -1.03 3.69 -7.20
CA LEU A 29 -0.61 2.31 -7.46
C LEU A 29 -1.77 1.37 -7.76
N ARG A 30 -2.88 1.47 -7.00
CA ARG A 30 -4.11 0.71 -7.29
C ARG A 30 -4.65 1.02 -8.67
N HIS A 31 -4.66 2.30 -9.05
CA HIS A 31 -5.13 2.71 -10.37
C HIS A 31 -4.26 2.16 -11.50
N ILE A 32 -2.95 2.00 -11.27
CA ILE A 32 -2.06 1.32 -12.23
C ILE A 32 -2.29 -0.18 -12.23
N ASP A 33 -2.50 -0.82 -11.08
CA ASP A 33 -2.88 -2.25 -11.04
C ASP A 33 -4.22 -2.52 -11.73
N GLU A 34 -5.20 -1.61 -11.65
CA GLU A 34 -6.48 -1.75 -12.34
C GLU A 34 -6.37 -1.53 -13.84
N TYR A 35 -5.54 -0.59 -14.30
CA TYR A 35 -5.49 -0.19 -15.72
C TYR A 35 -4.29 -0.74 -16.52
N CYS A 36 -3.18 -1.12 -15.89
CA CYS A 36 -2.02 -1.71 -16.58
C CYS A 36 -2.02 -3.24 -16.57
N THR A 37 -2.96 -3.89 -15.89
CA THR A 37 -3.12 -5.35 -15.97
C THR A 37 -3.96 -5.71 -17.20
N ASP A 38 -3.45 -5.34 -18.37
CA ASP A 38 -3.99 -5.75 -19.67
C ASP A 38 -3.88 -7.27 -19.81
N GLY A 39 -5.01 -7.97 -19.62
CA GLY A 39 -5.34 -9.23 -20.29
C GLY A 39 -4.61 -10.53 -19.90
N ARG A 40 -3.64 -10.54 -18.99
CA ARG A 40 -2.98 -11.79 -18.56
C ARG A 40 -3.44 -12.21 -17.17
N LEU A 41 -3.86 -13.48 -17.03
CA LEU A 41 -4.16 -14.07 -15.72
C LEU A 41 -2.98 -13.81 -14.77
N PRO A 42 -3.20 -13.15 -13.62
CA PRO A 42 -2.14 -12.88 -12.66
C PRO A 42 -1.54 -14.21 -12.19
N LYS A 43 -0.22 -14.34 -12.26
CA LYS A 43 0.51 -15.49 -11.68
C LYS A 43 0.24 -15.51 -10.16
N GLN A 44 0.43 -16.63 -9.48
CA GLN A 44 0.21 -16.71 -8.01
C GLN A 44 0.92 -15.59 -7.23
N LYS A 45 2.14 -15.20 -7.67
CA LYS A 45 2.89 -14.07 -7.10
C LYS A 45 2.14 -12.74 -7.27
N ASP A 46 1.50 -12.49 -8.41
CA ASP A 46 0.66 -11.31 -8.65
C ASP A 46 -0.57 -11.29 -7.73
N ARG A 47 -1.18 -12.45 -7.47
CA ARG A 47 -2.28 -12.57 -6.49
C ARG A 47 -1.82 -12.25 -5.07
N LYS A 48 -0.62 -12.67 -4.69
CA LYS A 48 -0.02 -12.37 -3.37
C LYS A 48 0.17 -10.86 -3.21
N VAL A 49 0.72 -10.18 -4.23
CA VAL A 49 0.87 -8.73 -4.26
C VAL A 49 -0.49 -8.02 -4.21
N ALA A 50 -1.47 -8.47 -5.00
CA ALA A 50 -2.81 -7.89 -5.00
C ALA A 50 -3.50 -8.03 -3.63
N ASN A 51 -3.36 -9.18 -2.96
CA ASN A 51 -3.92 -9.40 -1.63
C ASN A 51 -3.26 -8.50 -0.58
N LYS A 52 -1.92 -8.37 -0.59
CA LYS A 52 -1.21 -7.45 0.31
C LYS A 52 -1.58 -5.99 0.02
N GLN A 53 -1.80 -5.62 -1.24
CA GLN A 53 -2.25 -4.29 -1.64
C GLN A 53 -3.66 -3.99 -1.11
N ARG A 54 -4.57 -4.96 -1.16
CA ARG A 54 -5.91 -4.86 -0.53
C ARG A 54 -5.79 -4.69 0.98
N LYS A 55 -4.96 -5.51 1.66
CA LYS A 55 -4.71 -5.40 3.11
C LYS A 55 -4.25 -4.00 3.51
N VAL A 56 -3.28 -3.44 2.80
CA VAL A 56 -2.83 -2.05 2.98
C VAL A 56 -3.98 -1.08 2.87
N THR A 57 -4.79 -1.19 1.81
CA THR A 57 -5.93 -0.29 1.57
C THR A 57 -6.94 -0.34 2.72
N THR A 58 -7.25 -1.54 3.22
CA THR A 58 -8.11 -1.72 4.39
C THR A 58 -7.50 -1.04 5.62
N ARG A 59 -6.21 -1.24 5.91
CA ARG A 59 -5.55 -0.59 7.06
C ARG A 59 -5.52 0.93 6.96
N GLN A 60 -5.39 1.48 5.75
CA GLN A 60 -5.48 2.93 5.53
C GLN A 60 -6.87 3.45 5.87
N TYR A 61 -7.90 2.75 5.41
CA TYR A 61 -9.28 3.12 5.70
C TYR A 61 -9.57 3.04 7.20
N GLU A 62 -9.13 1.96 7.87
CA GLU A 62 -9.25 1.84 9.33
C GLU A 62 -8.53 2.97 10.08
N LEU A 63 -7.35 3.39 9.60
CA LEU A 63 -6.62 4.51 10.16
C LEU A 63 -7.36 5.85 9.96
N GLU A 64 -7.93 6.06 8.78
CA GLU A 64 -8.72 7.26 8.48
C GLU A 64 -9.98 7.32 9.33
N GLN A 65 -10.69 6.20 9.47
CA GLN A 65 -11.83 6.09 10.38
C GLN A 65 -11.45 6.32 11.84
N ALA A 66 -10.28 5.82 12.29
CA ALA A 66 -9.78 6.09 13.64
C ALA A 66 -9.44 7.57 13.86
N ARG A 67 -8.91 8.25 12.83
CA ARG A 67 -8.66 9.71 12.83
C ARG A 67 -9.96 10.50 12.92
N ILE A 68 -10.95 10.17 12.12
CA ILE A 68 -12.27 10.83 12.14
C ILE A 68 -12.98 10.60 13.48
N SER A 69 -12.88 9.38 14.02
CA SER A 69 -13.43 9.01 15.33
C SER A 69 -12.74 9.71 16.52
N GLY A 70 -11.61 10.40 16.31
CA GLY A 70 -10.86 11.07 17.39
C GLY A 70 -10.22 10.14 18.42
N LYS A 71 -10.16 8.83 18.16
CA LYS A 71 -9.58 7.84 19.08
C LYS A 71 -8.07 7.77 18.88
N SER A 72 -7.35 8.75 19.42
CA SER A 72 -5.91 8.94 19.30
C SER A 72 -5.07 7.69 19.62
N GLU A 73 -5.42 6.93 20.67
CA GLU A 73 -4.75 5.66 21.01
C GLU A 73 -4.87 4.62 19.89
N LYS A 74 -6.02 4.58 19.20
CA LYS A 74 -6.23 3.68 18.06
C LYS A 74 -5.51 4.17 16.81
N ILE A 75 -5.19 5.46 16.68
CA ILE A 75 -4.48 5.98 15.51
C ILE A 75 -3.06 5.41 15.45
N ALA A 76 -2.33 5.40 16.58
CA ALA A 76 -0.97 4.87 16.64
C ALA A 76 -0.92 3.36 16.32
N ASP A 77 -1.80 2.56 16.92
CA ASP A 77 -1.91 1.11 16.62
C ASP A 77 -2.26 0.85 15.15
N ARG A 78 -3.20 1.62 14.58
CA ARG A 78 -3.58 1.48 13.17
C ARG A 78 -2.49 1.98 12.23
N GLN A 79 -1.69 2.97 12.62
CA GLN A 79 -0.48 3.38 11.88
C GLN A 79 0.56 2.27 11.87
N ALA A 80 0.84 1.64 13.01
CA ALA A 80 1.78 0.53 13.10
C ALA A 80 1.33 -0.66 12.22
N LYS A 81 0.06 -1.08 12.31
CA LYS A 81 -0.51 -2.14 11.46
C LYS A 81 -0.52 -1.79 9.97
N LEU A 82 -0.69 -0.51 9.66
CA LEU A 82 -0.59 -0.04 8.29
C LEU A 82 0.86 -0.10 7.79
N ALA A 83 1.85 0.26 8.62
CA ALA A 83 3.26 0.15 8.28
C ALA A 83 3.64 -1.33 8.03
N GLU A 84 3.24 -2.24 8.91
CA GLU A 84 3.48 -3.68 8.77
C GLU A 84 2.87 -4.23 7.46
N ALA A 85 1.60 -3.93 7.19
CA ALA A 85 0.94 -4.36 5.95
C ALA A 85 1.63 -3.81 4.70
N ARG A 86 2.25 -2.63 4.79
CA ARG A 86 3.01 -2.02 3.70
C ARG A 86 4.36 -2.69 3.50
N GLU A 87 5.02 -3.07 4.57
CA GLU A 87 6.28 -3.81 4.52
C GLU A 87 6.09 -5.19 3.89
N GLU A 88 5.03 -5.91 4.28
CA GLU A 88 4.65 -7.18 3.66
C GLU A 88 4.35 -7.04 2.16
N LEU A 89 3.76 -5.92 1.75
CA LEU A 89 3.51 -5.61 0.34
C LEU A 89 4.83 -5.36 -0.41
N ALA A 90 5.78 -4.63 0.20
CA ALA A 90 7.09 -4.37 -0.38
C ALA A 90 7.86 -5.68 -0.57
N GLN A 91 7.86 -6.56 0.43
CA GLN A 91 8.48 -7.88 0.34
C GLN A 91 7.84 -8.74 -0.76
N ALA A 92 6.50 -8.80 -0.81
CA ALA A 92 5.80 -9.56 -1.85
C ALA A 92 6.09 -9.02 -3.27
N ARG A 93 6.34 -7.72 -3.41
CA ARG A 93 6.75 -7.10 -4.69
C ARG A 93 8.21 -7.37 -5.03
N ALA A 94 9.10 -7.38 -4.05
CA ALA A 94 10.49 -7.78 -4.24
C ALA A 94 10.58 -9.24 -4.73
N GLU A 95 9.78 -10.14 -4.14
CA GLU A 95 9.65 -11.53 -4.58
C GLU A 95 9.03 -11.69 -5.98
N LEU A 96 8.24 -10.72 -6.44
CA LEU A 96 7.62 -10.73 -7.78
C LEU A 96 8.62 -10.34 -8.88
N ASN A 97 9.56 -9.45 -8.58
CA ASN A 97 10.60 -9.00 -9.51
C ASN A 97 11.83 -9.92 -9.56
N HIS A 98 11.82 -11.02 -8.79
CA HIS A 98 12.91 -11.99 -8.66
C HIS A 98 12.51 -13.36 -9.24
#